data_AF-A0A9X2P6N3-F1
#
_entry.id   AF-A0A9X2P6N3-F1
#
_cell.length_a   1.000
_cell.length_b   1.000
_cell.length_c   1.000
_cell.angle_alpha   90.00
_cell.angle_beta   90.00
_cell.angle_gamma   90.00
#
_symmetry.space_group_name_H-M   'P 1'
#
loop_
_entity.id
_entity.type
_entity.pdbx_description
1 polymer ?
#
loop_
_entity_poly.entity_id
_entity_poly.type
_entity_poly.pdbx_seq_one_letter_code
_entity_poly.pdbx_strand_id
1 'polypeptide(L)'
;MNLPLITEAAHSLQKDFALPAIAEAFSEEELVSLLTPLIKTMLDRDFEKLLQICYRVDLGEEKLKTILHKSDTETLASDLARALVARQILKAEIRRKYSES
;
A
#
# COMPACT_ATOMS: atom_id res chain seq x y z
N MET A 1 8.28 -16.44 1.52
CA MET A 1 8.05 -15.00 1.33
C MET A 1 8.92 -14.54 0.16
N ASN A 2 8.36 -13.94 -0.88
CA ASN A 2 9.11 -13.57 -2.10
C ASN A 2 9.72 -12.17 -1.92
N LEU A 3 10.87 -12.09 -1.22
CA LEU A 3 11.56 -10.85 -0.83
C LEU A 3 11.78 -9.86 -2.00
N PRO A 4 12.08 -10.30 -3.25
CA PRO A 4 12.14 -9.41 -4.40
C PRO A 4 10.83 -8.69 -4.75
N LEU A 5 9.66 -9.32 -4.53
CA LEU A 5 8.36 -8.69 -4.81
C LEU A 5 8.04 -7.60 -3.78
N ILE A 6 8.33 -7.88 -2.50
CA ILE A 6 8.10 -6.93 -1.42
C ILE A 6 9.00 -5.70 -1.59
N THR A 7 10.27 -5.91 -1.97
CA THR A 7 11.20 -4.80 -2.23
C THR A 7 10.71 -3.88 -3.35
N GLU A 8 10.19 -4.44 -4.46
CA GLU A 8 9.61 -3.63 -5.54
C GLU A 8 8.34 -2.89 -5.12
N ALA A 9 7.47 -3.55 -4.34
CA ALA A 9 6.27 -2.94 -3.80
C ALA A 9 6.64 -1.76 -2.87
N ALA A 10 7.63 -1.97 -1.99
CA ALA A 10 8.15 -0.94 -1.10
C ALA A 10 8.69 0.27 -1.88
N HIS A 11 9.51 0.07 -2.91
CA HIS A 11 10.00 1.16 -3.75
C HIS A 11 8.89 1.93 -4.48
N SER A 12 7.84 1.23 -4.90
CA SER A 12 6.68 1.88 -5.54
C SER A 12 5.93 2.77 -4.54
N LEU A 13 5.67 2.24 -3.34
CA LEU A 13 5.00 2.94 -2.25
C LEU A 13 5.85 4.08 -1.67
N GLN A 14 7.18 3.93 -1.68
CA GLN A 14 8.11 4.98 -1.29
C GLN A 14 7.86 6.26 -2.10
N LYS A 15 7.65 6.13 -3.41
CA LYS A 15 7.35 7.26 -4.30
C LYS A 15 5.97 7.83 -4.04
N ASP A 16 4.97 6.98 -3.83
CA ASP A 16 3.58 7.43 -3.63
C ASP A 16 3.37 8.17 -2.31
N PHE A 17 4.05 7.74 -1.26
CA PHE A 17 3.98 8.32 0.08
C PHE A 17 5.13 9.28 0.41
N ALA A 18 6.05 9.52 -0.52
CA ALA A 18 7.26 10.32 -0.32
C ALA A 18 8.07 9.88 0.92
N LEU A 19 8.25 8.57 1.07
CA LEU A 19 8.96 7.98 2.21
C LEU A 19 10.48 8.17 2.08
N PRO A 20 11.22 8.24 3.21
CA PRO A 20 12.67 8.14 3.19
C PRO A 20 13.13 6.80 2.58
N ALA A 21 14.45 6.66 2.36
CA ALA A 21 15.02 5.41 1.87
C ALA A 21 14.55 4.22 2.71
N ILE A 22 13.92 3.25 2.06
CA ILE A 22 13.48 2.00 2.68
C ILE A 22 14.67 1.05 2.66
N ALA A 23 14.94 0.40 3.79
CA ALA A 23 16.03 -0.55 3.91
C ALA A 23 15.82 -1.76 2.97
N GLU A 24 16.92 -2.32 2.47
CA GLU A 24 16.89 -3.60 1.78
C GLU A 24 16.37 -4.69 2.74
N ALA A 25 15.54 -5.60 2.23
CA ALA A 25 14.91 -6.70 2.98
C ALA A 25 13.75 -6.35 3.93
N PHE A 26 12.93 -5.35 3.59
CA PHE A 26 11.64 -5.13 4.26
C PHE A 26 10.70 -6.34 4.14
N SER A 27 10.08 -6.74 5.25
CA SER A 27 8.95 -7.66 5.26
C SER A 27 7.63 -6.94 4.92
N GLU A 28 6.62 -7.72 4.54
CA GLU A 28 5.29 -7.19 4.27
C GLU A 28 4.69 -6.50 5.51
N GLU A 29 4.85 -7.11 6.68
CA GLU A 29 4.32 -6.57 7.94
C GLU A 29 5.02 -5.27 8.37
N GLU A 30 6.34 -5.17 8.15
CA GLU A 30 7.07 -3.92 8.38
C GLU A 30 6.58 -2.81 7.45
N LEU A 31 6.28 -3.11 6.19
CA LEU A 31 5.75 -2.14 5.24
C LEU A 31 4.34 -1.68 5.63
N VAL A 32 3.49 -2.61 6.07
CA VAL A 32 2.15 -2.30 6.60
C VAL A 32 2.26 -1.41 7.85
N SER A 33 3.15 -1.76 8.78
CA SER A 33 3.40 -1.00 10.00
C SER A 33 3.91 0.41 9.71
N LEU A 34 4.79 0.56 8.71
CA LEU A 34 5.29 1.86 8.25
C LEU A 34 4.18 2.75 7.66
N LEU A 35 3.29 2.18 6.85
CA LEU A 35 2.24 2.92 6.17
C LEU A 35 1.05 3.28 7.06
N THR A 36 0.72 2.43 8.05
CA THR A 36 -0.43 2.61 8.93
C THR A 36 -0.53 4.01 9.58
N PRO A 37 0.50 4.55 10.25
CA PRO A 37 0.42 5.87 10.87
C PRO A 37 0.31 7.02 9.85
N LEU A 38 0.87 6.83 8.64
CA LEU A 38 0.77 7.81 7.57
C LEU A 38 -0.65 7.86 7.01
N ILE A 39 -1.24 6.70 6.72
CA ILE A 39 -2.62 6.59 6.26
C ILE A 39 -3.58 7.12 7.33
N LYS A 40 -3.34 6.81 8.61
CA LYS A 40 -4.13 7.39 9.72
C LYS A 40 -4.11 8.92 9.69
N THR A 41 -2.93 9.51 9.54
CA THR A 41 -2.79 10.97 9.42
C THR A 41 -3.55 11.52 8.21
N MET A 42 -3.49 10.82 7.07
CA MET A 42 -4.18 11.24 5.85
C MET A 42 -5.70 11.09 5.95
N LEU A 43 -6.20 10.05 6.62
CA LEU A 43 -7.63 9.90 6.91
C LEU A 43 -8.14 11.12 7.71
N ASP A 44 -7.36 11.58 8.68
CA ASP A 44 -7.75 12.67 9.57
C ASP A 44 -7.56 14.07 8.95
N ARG A 45 -6.54 14.24 8.09
CA ARG A 45 -6.06 15.58 7.66
C ARG A 45 -6.00 15.80 6.16
N ASP A 46 -5.81 14.74 5.37
CA ASP A 46 -5.50 14.84 3.93
C ASP A 46 -6.22 13.74 3.12
N PHE A 47 -7.54 13.60 3.33
CA PHE A 47 -8.31 12.48 2.75
C PHE A 47 -8.27 12.48 1.21
N GLU A 48 -8.30 13.65 0.58
CA GLU A 48 -8.19 13.78 -0.87
C GLU A 48 -6.87 13.20 -1.40
N LYS A 49 -5.76 13.46 -0.70
CA LYS A 49 -4.46 12.90 -1.07
C LYS A 49 -4.45 11.38 -0.93
N LEU A 50 -5.13 10.82 0.07
CA LEU A 50 -5.27 9.37 0.23
C LEU A 50 -6.04 8.77 -0.94
N LEU A 51 -7.15 9.40 -1.36
CA LEU A 51 -7.91 8.96 -2.54
C LEU A 51 -7.04 8.97 -3.80
N GLN A 52 -6.27 10.03 -4.04
CA GLN A 52 -5.36 10.13 -5.19
C GLN A 52 -4.33 8.99 -5.22
N ILE A 53 -3.78 8.61 -4.06
CA ILE A 53 -2.88 7.45 -3.96
C ILE A 53 -3.64 6.15 -4.28
N CYS A 54 -4.80 5.92 -3.68
CA CYS A 54 -5.64 4.73 -3.93
C CYS A 54 -5.94 4.53 -5.42
N TYR A 55 -6.21 5.62 -6.16
CA TYR A 55 -6.41 5.56 -7.61
C TYR A 55 -5.13 5.21 -8.36
N ARG A 56 -4.00 5.84 -8.03
CA ARG A 56 -2.71 5.60 -8.70
C ARG A 56 -2.19 4.18 -8.50
N VAL A 57 -2.40 3.60 -7.31
CA VAL A 57 -2.04 2.22 -7.03
C VAL A 57 -2.99 1.20 -7.65
N ASP A 58 -4.14 1.67 -8.15
CA ASP A 58 -5.23 0.87 -8.70
C ASP A 58 -5.87 -0.08 -7.66
N LEU A 59 -6.21 0.46 -6.48
CA LEU A 59 -6.84 -0.32 -5.40
C LEU A 59 -8.27 -0.77 -5.75
N GLY A 60 -8.94 -0.02 -6.63
CA GLY A 60 -10.34 -0.20 -7.01
C GLY A 60 -11.31 0.49 -6.04
N GLU A 61 -12.28 1.21 -6.58
CA GLU A 61 -13.25 2.01 -5.81
C GLU A 61 -14.10 1.14 -4.87
N GLU A 62 -14.58 -0.02 -5.34
CA GLU A 62 -15.38 -0.94 -4.54
C GLU A 62 -14.61 -1.50 -3.35
N LYS A 63 -13.32 -1.81 -3.54
CA LYS A 63 -12.46 -2.31 -2.46
C LYS A 63 -12.21 -1.22 -1.41
N LEU A 64 -11.93 0.00 -1.86
CA LEU A 64 -11.77 1.16 -0.99
C LEU A 64 -13.04 1.43 -0.18
N LYS A 65 -14.21 1.52 -0.84
CA LYS A 65 -15.50 1.69 -0.16
C LYS A 65 -15.75 0.57 0.85
N THR A 66 -15.47 -0.67 0.49
CA THR A 66 -15.64 -1.80 1.41
C THR A 66 -14.82 -1.61 2.69
N ILE A 67 -13.55 -1.22 2.56
CA ILE A 67 -12.68 -0.97 3.73
C ILE A 67 -13.21 0.20 4.56
N LEU A 68 -13.55 1.33 3.92
CA LEU A 68 -14.07 2.51 4.61
C LEU A 68 -15.36 2.24 5.39
N HIS A 69 -16.23 1.33 4.93
CA HIS A 69 -17.51 1.05 5.58
C HIS A 69 -17.48 -0.13 6.55
N LYS A 70 -16.57 -1.10 6.37
CA LYS A 70 -16.56 -2.35 7.15
C LYS A 70 -15.45 -2.44 8.19
N SER A 71 -14.39 -1.65 8.05
CA SER A 71 -13.31 -1.63 9.05
C SER A 71 -13.73 -0.84 10.28
N ASP A 72 -13.31 -1.32 11.44
CA ASP A 72 -13.43 -0.56 12.68
C ASP A 72 -12.51 0.66 12.63
N THR A 73 -12.86 1.73 13.36
CA THR A 73 -12.04 2.96 13.39
C THR A 73 -10.59 2.69 13.82
N GLU A 74 -10.38 1.68 14.67
CA GLU A 74 -9.05 1.29 15.14
C GLU A 74 -8.23 0.54 14.07
N THR A 75 -8.89 -0.21 13.17
CA THR A 75 -8.22 -1.05 12.15
C THR A 75 -8.21 -0.44 10.76
N LEU A 76 -9.03 0.59 10.50
CA LEU A 76 -9.22 1.19 9.18
C LEU A 76 -7.90 1.55 8.50
N ALA A 77 -6.99 2.21 9.23
CA ALA A 77 -5.69 2.61 8.68
C ALA A 77 -4.81 1.41 8.32
N SER A 78 -4.79 0.36 9.17
CA SER A 78 -4.03 -0.86 8.89
C SER A 78 -4.65 -1.70 7.77
N ASP A 79 -5.98 -1.73 7.66
CA ASP A 79 -6.68 -2.46 6.60
C ASP A 79 -6.42 -1.82 5.23
N LEU A 80 -6.40 -0.48 5.17
CA LEU A 80 -5.96 0.26 3.98
C LEU A 80 -4.49 0.00 3.67
N ALA A 81 -3.60 0.04 4.67
CA ALA A 81 -2.19 -0.25 4.49
C ALA A 81 -1.98 -1.65 3.87
N ARG A 82 -2.61 -2.68 4.44
CA ARG A 82 -2.57 -4.05 3.92
C ARG A 82 -3.08 -4.12 2.48
N ALA A 83 -4.19 -3.45 2.18
CA ALA A 83 -4.77 -3.49 0.85
C ALA A 83 -3.86 -2.81 -0.21
N LEU A 84 -3.22 -1.69 0.14
CA LEU A 84 -2.26 -1.00 -0.73
C LEU A 84 -1.01 -1.86 -0.97
N VAL A 85 -0.45 -2.46 0.08
CA VAL A 85 0.73 -3.33 0.00
C VAL A 85 0.44 -4.55 -0.86
N ALA A 86 -0.67 -5.26 -0.59
CA ALA A 86 -1.09 -6.42 -1.36
C ALA A 86 -1.26 -6.07 -2.86
N ARG A 87 -1.84 -4.91 -3.17
CA ARG A 87 -1.99 -4.47 -4.57
C ARG A 87 -0.64 -4.25 -5.25
N GLN A 88 0.33 -3.67 -4.55
CA GLN A 88 1.65 -3.38 -5.12
C GLN A 88 2.50 -4.64 -5.28
N ILE A 89 2.38 -5.61 -4.37
CA ILE A 89 2.99 -6.94 -4.51
C ILE A 89 2.42 -7.63 -5.75
N LEU A 90 1.10 -7.63 -5.94
CA LEU A 90 0.46 -8.22 -7.12
C LEU A 90 0.93 -7.55 -8.42
N LYS A 91 1.06 -6.21 -8.44
CA LYS A 91 1.60 -5.49 -9.60
C LYS A 91 3.04 -5.89 -9.90
N ALA A 92 3.88 -6.07 -8.88
CA ALA A 92 5.24 -6.57 -9.05
C ALA A 92 5.27 -7.99 -9.60
N GLU A 93 4.39 -8.86 -9.12
CA GLU A 93 4.26 -10.24 -9.58
C GLU A 93 3.85 -10.31 -11.05
N ILE A 94 2.82 -9.55 -11.45
CA ILE A 94 2.37 -9.46 -12.84
C ILE A 94 3.51 -8.95 -13.72
N ARG A 95 4.18 -7.86 -13.34
CA ARG A 95 5.31 -7.32 -14.13
C ARG A 95 6.39 -8.37 -14.32
N ARG A 96 6.82 -9.07 -13.28
CA ARG A 96 7.83 -10.14 -13.40
C ARG A 96 7.37 -11.25 -14.33
N LYS A 97 6.16 -11.76 -14.11
CA LYS A 97 5.58 -12.86 -14.89
C LYS A 97 5.56 -12.57 -16.40
N TYR A 98 5.32 -11.32 -16.78
CA TYR A 98 5.22 -10.91 -18.18
C TYR A 98 6.45 -10.14 -18.72
N SER A 99 7.46 -9.82 -17.90
CA SER A 99 8.73 -9.24 -18.37
C SER A 99 9.72 -10.30 -18.84
N GLU A 100 9.51 -11.56 -18.47
CA GLU A 100 10.31 -12.72 -18.91
C GLU A 100 9.67 -13.46 -20.12
N SER A 101 8.65 -12.87 -20.75
CA SER A 101 7.96 -13.42 -21.95
C SER A 101 8.35 -12.70 -23.23
#